data_AF-A0A2A9P8L2-F1
#
_entry.id   AF-A0A2A9P8L2-F1
#
_cell.length_a   1.000
_cell.length_b   1.000
_cell.length_c   1.000
_cell.angle_alpha   90.00
_cell.angle_beta   90.00
_cell.angle_gamma   90.00
#
_symmetry.space_group_name_H-M   'P 1'
#
loop_
_entity.id
_entity.type
_entity.pdbx_description
1 polymer ?
#
loop_
_entity_poly.entity_id
_entity_poly.type
_entity_poly.pdbx_seq_one_letter_code
_entity_poly.pdbx_strand_id
1 'polypeptide(L)'
;MDHSPRPHAHAHGLLRDCVSAAADSSPLSLHEIFFGAYIANWRPYIAFYERKFLRKANSISATYIEQPLSVKYEDLSFIYSLENRFPAATSMLTAAQQALAGAAAMLRLQHPAESLDAVQNVFENHGLRCAAYARAADHLRQRSQTTAQLLATTLSQRDQVIAKEQNRNMLLLNKSAVFVTALTLVYAPASFIATFFGMNFFAMDQGNSRIVATPMIWIYLVATLGLTMATVAFYYLLVRYDEILFRLLAPRVPKLAIGHGLRNLTQRFTNTRQAADIQLQGIMV
;
A
#
# COMPACT_ATOMS: atom_id res chain seq x y z
N MET A 1 -15.66 -2.78 26.89
CA MET A 1 -15.44 -3.92 27.79
C MET A 1 -15.06 -3.35 29.13
N ASP A 2 -16.00 -3.42 30.07
CA ASP A 2 -15.83 -2.97 31.45
C ASP A 2 -14.61 -3.63 32.10
N HIS A 3 -13.60 -2.82 32.41
CA HIS A 3 -12.56 -3.19 33.36
C HIS A 3 -12.97 -2.72 34.75
N SER A 4 -14.12 -3.19 35.23
CA SER A 4 -14.44 -3.12 36.66
C SER A 4 -13.81 -4.33 37.35
N PRO A 5 -12.89 -4.15 38.33
CA PRO A 5 -12.29 -5.25 39.05
C PRO A 5 -13.38 -5.99 39.84
N ARG A 6 -13.62 -7.27 39.51
CA ARG A 6 -14.63 -8.09 40.21
C ARG A 6 -14.20 -8.29 41.68
N PRO A 7 -15.08 -8.04 42.67
CA PRO A 7 -14.74 -7.99 44.10
C PRO A 7 -14.36 -9.34 44.76
N HIS A 8 -14.21 -10.43 43.99
CA HIS A 8 -13.90 -11.78 44.51
C HIS A 8 -12.87 -12.56 43.68
N ALA A 9 -12.04 -11.89 42.88
CA ALA A 9 -10.92 -12.57 42.23
C ALA A 9 -9.83 -12.91 43.28
N HIS A 10 -9.19 -14.09 43.18
CA HIS A 10 -8.07 -14.49 44.05
C HIS A 10 -6.97 -13.41 44.16
N ALA A 11 -6.77 -12.64 43.08
CA ALA A 11 -5.87 -11.48 43.05
C ALA A 11 -6.30 -10.33 44.00
N HIS A 12 -7.60 -10.14 44.23
CA HIS A 12 -8.15 -9.14 45.14
C HIS A 12 -7.93 -9.51 46.61
N GLY A 13 -8.03 -10.80 46.96
CA GLY A 13 -7.70 -11.30 48.30
C GLY A 13 -6.21 -11.10 48.62
N LEU A 14 -5.33 -11.52 47.73
CA LEU A 14 -3.88 -11.33 47.88
C LEU A 14 -3.48 -9.85 47.91
N LEU A 15 -4.10 -9.00 47.09
CA LEU A 15 -3.86 -7.55 47.14
C LEU A 15 -4.32 -6.95 48.47
N ARG A 16 -5.43 -7.40 49.02
CA ARG A 16 -5.94 -6.92 50.32
C ARG A 16 -4.99 -7.26 51.46
N ASP A 17 -4.52 -8.50 51.49
CA ASP A 17 -3.62 -9.00 52.54
C ASP A 17 -2.23 -8.32 52.45
N CYS A 18 -1.72 -8.11 51.22
CA CYS A 18 -0.49 -7.35 51.00
C CYS A 18 -0.64 -5.86 51.36
N VAL A 19 -1.78 -5.23 51.06
CA VAL A 19 -2.03 -3.83 51.38
C VAL A 19 -2.18 -3.63 52.89
N SER A 20 -2.82 -4.57 53.61
CA SER A 20 -2.90 -4.50 55.07
C SER A 20 -1.54 -4.72 55.74
N ALA A 21 -0.70 -5.63 55.23
CA ALA A 21 0.65 -5.84 55.76
C ALA A 21 1.61 -4.65 55.49
N ALA A 22 1.42 -3.99 54.34
CA ALA A 22 2.20 -2.81 53.95
C ALA A 22 1.83 -1.55 54.75
N ALA A 23 0.54 -1.39 55.08
CA ALA A 23 0.05 -0.24 55.86
C ALA A 23 0.73 -0.09 57.22
N ASP A 24 1.18 -1.19 57.83
CA ASP A 24 1.85 -1.20 59.14
C ASP A 24 3.36 -0.92 59.08
N SER A 25 3.99 -0.96 57.89
CA SER A 25 5.46 -1.02 57.74
C SER A 25 6.11 0.29 57.30
N SER A 26 5.47 1.09 56.44
CA SER A 26 5.84 2.46 56.05
C SER A 26 4.95 2.95 54.90
N PRO A 27 4.69 4.27 54.74
CA PRO A 27 3.90 4.80 53.63
C PRO A 27 4.49 4.49 52.23
N LEU A 28 5.78 4.16 52.15
CA LEU A 28 6.50 3.88 50.91
C LEU A 28 6.26 2.46 50.36
N SER A 29 5.92 1.51 51.22
CA SER A 29 5.62 0.12 50.84
C SER A 29 4.37 0.00 49.95
N LEU A 30 3.37 0.90 50.14
CA LEU A 30 2.19 0.98 49.28
C LEU A 30 2.54 1.45 47.87
N HIS A 31 3.47 2.40 47.76
CA HIS A 31 3.97 2.86 46.46
C HIS A 31 4.73 1.75 45.73
N GLU A 32 5.54 0.98 46.46
CA GLU A 32 6.24 -0.18 45.91
C GLU A 32 5.28 -1.22 45.33
N ILE A 33 4.23 -1.60 46.08
CA ILE A 33 3.22 -2.57 45.62
C ILE A 33 2.47 -2.03 44.40
N PHE A 34 2.08 -0.75 44.41
CA PHE A 34 1.37 -0.12 43.30
C PHE A 34 2.21 -0.12 42.01
N PHE A 35 3.46 0.36 42.09
CA PHE A 35 4.35 0.38 40.94
C PHE A 35 4.75 -1.04 40.51
N GLY A 36 4.90 -1.97 41.44
CA GLY A 36 5.13 -3.38 41.16
C GLY A 36 4.01 -4.00 40.31
N ALA A 37 2.76 -3.78 40.70
CA ALA A 37 1.58 -4.26 39.97
C ALA A 37 1.43 -3.56 38.61
N TYR A 38 1.60 -2.23 38.57
CA TYR A 38 1.50 -1.44 37.34
C TYR A 38 2.54 -1.87 36.30
N ILE A 39 3.80 -1.99 36.70
CA ILE A 39 4.92 -2.34 35.81
C ILE A 39 4.83 -3.80 35.36
N ALA A 40 4.39 -4.71 36.23
CA ALA A 40 4.20 -6.11 35.87
C ALA A 40 3.17 -6.31 34.76
N ASN A 41 2.12 -5.47 34.71
CA ASN A 41 1.05 -5.55 33.71
C ASN A 41 1.46 -5.10 32.30
N TRP A 42 2.53 -4.31 32.16
CA TRP A 42 3.02 -3.87 30.84
C TRP A 42 3.64 -4.99 30.01
N ARG A 43 4.27 -5.99 30.64
CA ARG A 43 4.85 -7.14 29.94
C ARG A 43 3.82 -7.96 29.15
N PRO A 44 2.72 -8.46 29.77
CA PRO A 44 1.71 -9.21 29.03
C PRO A 44 0.98 -8.33 28.01
N TYR A 45 0.82 -7.02 28.27
CA TYR A 45 0.25 -6.08 27.31
C TYR A 45 1.11 -6.00 26.03
N ILE A 46 2.42 -5.74 26.16
CA ILE A 46 3.33 -5.66 25.00
C ILE A 46 3.38 -7.00 24.27
N ALA A 47 3.49 -8.12 25.00
CA ALA A 47 3.50 -9.46 24.40
C ALA A 47 2.22 -9.81 23.63
N PHE A 48 1.06 -9.33 24.09
CA PHE A 48 -0.21 -9.51 23.38
C PHE A 48 -0.18 -8.82 22.02
N TYR A 49 0.25 -7.56 21.98
CA TYR A 49 0.35 -6.80 20.72
C TYR A 49 1.45 -7.32 19.80
N GLU A 50 2.57 -7.79 20.36
CA GLU A 50 3.63 -8.45 19.61
C GLU A 50 3.11 -9.68 18.87
N ARG A 51 2.43 -10.59 19.58
CA ARG A 51 1.85 -11.81 18.98
C ARG A 51 0.82 -11.47 17.90
N LYS A 52 0.00 -10.44 18.14
CA LYS A 52 -1.01 -9.99 17.19
C LYS A 52 -0.37 -9.43 15.92
N PHE A 53 0.70 -8.65 16.06
CA PHE A 53 1.50 -8.14 14.95
C PHE A 53 2.18 -9.30 14.19
N LEU A 54 2.90 -10.18 14.88
CA LEU A 54 3.64 -11.28 14.26
C LEU A 54 2.73 -12.24 13.50
N ARG A 55 1.56 -12.59 14.05
CA ARG A 55 0.60 -13.45 13.35
C ARG A 55 0.14 -12.81 12.04
N LYS A 56 -0.15 -11.50 12.07
CA LYS A 56 -0.59 -10.78 10.87
C LYS A 56 0.55 -10.59 9.86
N ALA A 57 1.74 -10.21 10.32
CA ALA A 57 2.92 -10.03 9.48
C ALA A 57 3.35 -11.35 8.82
N ASN A 58 3.33 -12.47 9.55
CA ASN A 58 3.64 -13.79 8.99
C ASN A 58 2.59 -14.23 7.98
N SER A 59 1.30 -13.97 8.25
CA SER A 59 0.23 -14.24 7.28
C SER A 59 0.44 -13.46 5.99
N ILE A 60 0.75 -12.16 6.07
CA ILE A 60 1.04 -11.31 4.92
C ILE A 60 2.28 -11.82 4.15
N SER A 61 3.32 -12.20 4.88
CA SER A 61 4.58 -12.69 4.30
C SER A 61 4.40 -14.04 3.61
N ALA A 62 3.62 -14.96 4.18
CA ALA A 62 3.31 -16.25 3.56
C ALA A 62 2.44 -16.08 2.30
N THR A 63 1.44 -15.19 2.35
CA THR A 63 0.61 -14.85 1.18
C THR A 63 1.43 -14.20 0.06
N TYR A 64 2.48 -13.44 0.39
CA TYR A 64 3.40 -12.88 -0.60
C TYR A 64 4.18 -13.96 -1.38
N ILE A 65 4.49 -15.10 -0.74
CA ILE A 65 5.33 -16.16 -1.32
C ILE A 65 4.50 -17.13 -2.19
N GLU A 66 3.28 -17.46 -1.77
CA GLU A 66 2.55 -18.61 -2.34
C GLU A 66 1.42 -18.25 -3.32
N GLN A 67 0.85 -17.03 -3.29
CA GLN A 67 -0.36 -16.69 -4.05
C GLN A 67 -0.30 -15.28 -4.67
N PRO A 68 -1.15 -14.97 -5.68
CA PRO A 68 -1.33 -13.61 -6.15
C PRO A 68 -1.98 -12.76 -5.03
N LEU A 69 -1.11 -12.21 -4.18
CA LEU A 69 -1.29 -11.19 -3.15
C LEU A 69 -2.75 -10.84 -2.83
N SER A 70 -3.41 -11.66 -2.00
CA SER A 70 -4.72 -11.35 -1.40
C SER A 70 -4.63 -10.36 -0.23
N VAL A 71 -3.50 -9.67 -0.08
CA VAL A 71 -3.26 -8.71 1.00
C VAL A 71 -4.08 -7.45 0.72
N LYS A 72 -5.12 -7.23 1.53
CA LYS A 72 -6.07 -6.14 1.35
C LYS A 72 -5.56 -4.87 2.03
N TYR A 73 -6.06 -3.72 1.58
CA TYR A 73 -5.87 -2.43 2.27
C TYR A 73 -6.34 -2.47 3.75
N GLU A 74 -7.24 -3.40 4.09
CA GLU A 74 -7.66 -3.71 5.47
C GLU A 74 -6.50 -4.19 6.36
N ASP A 75 -5.58 -4.97 5.81
CA ASP A 75 -4.40 -5.48 6.53
C ASP A 75 -3.41 -4.37 6.84
N LEU A 76 -3.27 -3.41 5.91
CA LEU A 76 -2.47 -2.21 6.08
C LEU A 76 -3.05 -1.29 7.15
N SER A 77 -4.38 -1.06 7.14
CA SER A 77 -5.09 -0.28 8.15
C SER A 77 -4.91 -0.87 9.56
N PHE A 78 -4.93 -2.20 9.67
CA PHE A 78 -4.66 -2.89 10.94
C PHE A 78 -3.23 -2.62 11.45
N ILE A 79 -2.21 -2.72 10.58
CA ILE A 79 -0.81 -2.43 10.97
C ILE A 79 -0.65 -0.97 11.39
N TYR A 80 -1.24 -0.02 10.67
CA TYR A 80 -1.24 1.40 11.07
C TYR A 80 -1.93 1.64 12.42
N SER A 81 -3.02 0.94 12.69
CA SER A 81 -3.71 1.06 13.98
C SER A 81 -2.86 0.56 15.16
N LEU A 82 -2.01 -0.44 14.92
CA LEU A 82 -1.04 -0.93 15.91
C LEU A 82 0.12 0.04 16.07
N GLU A 83 0.65 0.56 14.96
CA GLU A 83 1.70 1.58 14.97
C GLU A 83 1.34 2.76 15.88
N ASN A 84 0.09 3.25 15.82
CA ASN A 84 -0.35 4.39 16.63
C ASN A 84 -0.49 4.09 18.14
N ARG A 85 -0.55 2.81 18.55
CA ARG A 85 -0.71 2.44 19.96
C ARG A 85 0.62 2.32 20.71
N PHE A 86 1.70 1.95 20.03
CA PHE A 86 3.03 1.83 20.64
C PHE A 86 3.61 3.16 21.17
N PRO A 87 3.42 4.33 20.51
CA PRO A 87 3.81 5.63 21.03
C PRO A 87 3.14 5.95 22.38
N ALA A 88 1.83 5.65 22.51
CA ALA A 88 1.11 5.89 23.76
C ALA A 88 1.63 5.00 24.90
N ALA A 89 1.96 3.73 24.63
CA ALA A 89 2.59 2.86 25.61
C ALA A 89 3.98 3.37 26.02
N THR A 90 4.76 3.84 25.05
CA THR A 90 6.11 4.40 25.28
C THR A 90 6.03 5.67 26.13
N SER A 91 5.13 6.60 25.82
CA SER A 91 4.96 7.85 26.59
C SER A 91 4.51 7.58 28.03
N MET A 92 3.61 6.63 28.24
CA MET A 92 3.16 6.23 29.58
C MET A 92 4.29 5.62 30.40
N LEU A 93 5.11 4.75 29.80
CA LEU A 93 6.26 4.13 30.47
C LEU A 93 7.37 5.15 30.79
N THR A 94 7.63 6.11 29.90
CA THR A 94 8.58 7.21 30.14
C THR A 94 8.10 8.12 31.27
N ALA A 95 6.81 8.47 31.31
CA ALA A 95 6.24 9.25 32.40
C ALA A 95 6.33 8.49 33.75
N ALA A 96 6.04 7.18 33.75
CA ALA A 96 6.21 6.34 34.93
C ALA A 96 7.68 6.28 35.39
N GLN A 97 8.63 6.20 34.47
CA GLN A 97 10.06 6.24 34.77
C GLN A 97 10.48 7.58 35.42
N GLN A 98 9.99 8.71 34.91
CA GLN A 98 10.26 10.03 35.49
C GLN A 98 9.67 10.16 36.90
N ALA A 99 8.46 9.65 37.13
CA ALA A 99 7.84 9.63 38.45
C ALA A 99 8.63 8.78 39.46
N LEU A 100 9.13 7.60 39.03
CA LEU A 100 9.99 6.74 39.86
C LEU A 100 11.33 7.41 40.19
N ALA A 101 11.95 8.08 39.22
CA ALA A 101 13.20 8.81 39.42
C ALA A 101 13.02 9.99 40.39
N GLY A 102 11.92 10.73 40.28
CA GLY A 102 11.56 11.79 41.21
C GLY A 102 11.29 11.28 42.63
N ALA A 103 10.57 10.15 42.76
CA ALA A 103 10.32 9.51 44.05
C ALA A 103 11.62 9.02 44.71
N ALA A 104 12.53 8.40 43.95
CA ALA A 104 13.83 7.97 44.45
C ALA A 104 14.71 9.17 44.89
N ALA A 105 14.66 10.29 44.16
CA ALA A 105 15.39 11.50 44.53
C ALA A 105 14.85 12.13 45.83
N MET A 106 13.52 12.16 46.02
CA MET A 106 12.90 12.64 47.25
C MET A 106 13.23 11.74 48.45
N LEU A 107 13.26 10.42 48.27
CA LEU A 107 13.69 9.47 49.30
C LEU A 107 15.11 9.78 49.80
N ARG A 108 16.03 10.07 48.88
CA ARG A 108 17.43 10.40 49.20
C ARG A 108 17.59 11.68 50.03
N LEU A 109 16.66 12.63 49.90
CA LEU A 109 16.69 13.88 50.66
C LEU A 109 16.10 13.75 52.06
N GLN A 110 15.22 12.76 52.29
CA GLN A 110 14.39 12.69 53.49
C GLN A 110 14.96 11.81 54.62
N HIS A 111 15.79 10.78 54.33
CA HIS A 111 16.28 9.84 55.36
C HIS A 111 17.78 9.49 55.26
N PRO A 112 18.45 9.17 56.39
CA PRO A 112 19.86 8.76 56.43
C PRO A 112 20.11 7.37 55.79
N ALA A 113 21.32 7.18 55.26
CA ALA A 113 21.67 6.26 54.18
C ALA A 113 21.48 4.74 54.42
N GLU A 114 21.53 4.23 55.65
CA GLU A 114 21.66 2.78 55.89
C GLU A 114 20.37 1.95 55.75
N SER A 115 19.18 2.53 55.97
CA SER A 115 17.90 1.78 55.92
C SER A 115 17.15 1.91 54.60
N LEU A 116 17.64 2.72 53.67
CA LEU A 116 16.97 3.06 52.41
C LEU A 116 17.50 2.30 51.19
N ASP A 117 18.66 1.66 51.27
CA ASP A 117 19.30 1.02 50.11
C ASP A 117 18.39 -0.05 49.48
N ALA A 118 17.70 -0.86 50.29
CA ALA A 118 16.77 -1.87 49.79
C ALA A 118 15.62 -1.26 48.98
N VAL A 119 14.99 -0.21 49.51
CA VAL A 119 13.85 0.47 48.86
C VAL A 119 14.30 1.22 47.61
N GLN A 120 15.46 1.88 47.67
CA GLN A 120 16.05 2.58 46.53
C GLN A 120 16.38 1.61 45.38
N ASN A 121 16.96 0.45 45.69
CA ASN A 121 17.23 -0.60 44.71
C ASN A 121 15.95 -1.11 44.03
N VAL A 122 14.83 -1.19 44.75
CA VAL A 122 13.54 -1.58 44.17
C VAL A 122 13.02 -0.52 43.20
N PHE A 123 13.05 0.76 43.56
CA PHE A 123 12.65 1.85 42.67
C PHE A 123 13.53 1.95 41.42
N GLU A 124 14.85 1.78 41.57
CA GLU A 124 15.79 1.76 40.44
C GLU A 124 15.54 0.56 39.52
N ASN A 125 15.29 -0.63 40.07
CA ASN A 125 14.92 -1.82 39.31
C ASN A 125 13.60 -1.61 38.54
N HIS A 126 12.60 -0.99 39.17
CA HIS A 126 11.36 -0.61 38.50
C HIS A 126 11.60 0.38 37.35
N GLY A 127 12.47 1.37 37.54
CA GLY A 127 12.89 2.29 36.49
C GLY A 127 13.56 1.58 35.30
N LEU A 128 14.47 0.64 35.58
CA LEU A 128 15.13 -0.17 34.55
C LEU A 128 14.13 -1.03 33.76
N ARG A 129 13.12 -1.59 34.43
CA ARG A 129 12.06 -2.38 33.78
C ARG A 129 11.17 -1.52 32.88
N CYS A 130 10.78 -0.32 33.32
CA CYS A 130 10.06 0.64 32.48
C CYS A 130 10.86 1.00 31.22
N ALA A 131 12.15 1.29 31.37
CA ALA A 131 13.04 1.61 30.25
C ALA A 131 13.21 0.43 29.28
N ALA A 132 13.23 -0.81 29.79
CA ALA A 132 13.27 -2.01 28.95
C ALA A 132 11.97 -2.19 28.14
N TYR A 133 10.81 -1.99 28.77
CA TYR A 133 9.51 -2.08 28.09
C TYR A 133 9.29 -0.95 27.07
N ALA A 134 9.73 0.27 27.36
CA ALA A 134 9.67 1.38 26.43
C ALA A 134 10.51 1.09 25.17
N ARG A 135 11.73 0.58 25.35
CA ARG A 135 12.58 0.13 24.23
C ARG A 135 11.95 -1.00 23.41
N ALA A 136 11.33 -1.97 24.08
CA ALA A 136 10.62 -3.05 23.39
C ALA A 136 9.44 -2.52 22.56
N ALA A 137 8.66 -1.58 23.10
CA ALA A 137 7.55 -0.95 22.38
C ALA A 137 8.05 -0.13 21.16
N ASP A 138 9.15 0.60 21.30
CA ASP A 138 9.74 1.38 20.22
C ASP A 138 10.31 0.49 19.10
N HIS A 139 10.97 -0.60 19.46
CA HIS A 139 11.42 -1.60 18.48
C HIS A 139 10.24 -2.23 17.71
N LEU A 140 9.15 -2.55 18.41
CA LEU A 140 7.93 -3.06 17.78
C LEU A 140 7.31 -2.03 16.81
N ARG A 141 7.30 -0.75 17.21
CA ARG A 141 6.85 0.36 16.36
C ARG A 141 7.69 0.47 15.09
N GLN A 142 9.02 0.45 15.20
CA GLN A 142 9.91 0.56 14.06
C GLN A 142 9.71 -0.62 13.08
N ARG A 143 9.52 -1.84 13.62
CA ARG A 143 9.19 -3.02 12.82
C ARG A 143 7.83 -2.91 12.14
N SER A 144 6.80 -2.42 12.82
CA SER A 144 5.48 -2.23 12.22
C SER A 144 5.50 -1.18 11.11
N GLN A 145 6.24 -0.08 11.30
CA GLN A 145 6.44 0.97 10.29
C GLN A 145 7.10 0.44 9.03
N THR A 146 8.21 -0.27 9.19
CA THR A 146 8.95 -0.85 8.06
C THR A 146 8.06 -1.82 7.28
N THR A 147 7.31 -2.66 7.99
CA THR A 147 6.38 -3.62 7.37
C THR A 147 5.25 -2.93 6.61
N ALA A 148 4.66 -1.87 7.19
CA ALA A 148 3.62 -1.08 6.52
C ALA A 148 4.13 -0.38 5.26
N GLN A 149 5.33 0.21 5.31
CA GLN A 149 5.96 0.86 4.16
C GLN A 149 6.25 -0.11 3.02
N LEU A 150 6.83 -1.28 3.34
CA LEU A 150 7.08 -2.33 2.36
C LEU A 150 5.77 -2.83 1.73
N LEU A 151 4.73 -2.99 2.54
CA LEU A 151 3.42 -3.42 2.03
C LEU A 151 2.79 -2.36 1.11
N ALA A 152 2.79 -1.08 1.52
CA ALA A 152 2.23 0.01 0.75
C ALA A 152 2.97 0.20 -0.59
N THR A 153 4.31 0.14 -0.58
CA THR A 153 5.11 0.22 -1.80
C THR A 153 4.84 -0.96 -2.73
N THR A 154 4.70 -2.17 -2.20
CA THR A 154 4.36 -3.36 -2.97
C THR A 154 2.97 -3.24 -3.62
N LEU A 155 1.96 -2.80 -2.86
CA LEU A 155 0.61 -2.58 -3.39
C LEU A 155 0.63 -1.55 -4.53
N SER A 156 1.34 -0.44 -4.37
CA SER A 156 1.48 0.58 -5.42
C SER A 156 2.20 0.06 -6.67
N GLN A 157 3.26 -0.73 -6.51
CA GLN A 157 3.95 -1.35 -7.64
C GLN A 157 3.03 -2.30 -8.40
N ARG A 158 2.21 -3.08 -7.70
CA ARG A 158 1.25 -3.99 -8.33
C ARG A 158 0.16 -3.25 -9.08
N ASP A 159 -0.35 -2.15 -8.53
CA ASP A 159 -1.30 -1.27 -9.24
C ASP A 159 -0.68 -0.70 -10.54
N GLN A 160 0.62 -0.35 -10.52
CA GLN A 160 1.34 0.05 -11.73
C GLN A 160 1.49 -1.10 -12.75
N VAL A 161 1.75 -2.33 -12.29
CA VAL A 161 1.83 -3.50 -13.16
C VAL A 161 0.48 -3.78 -13.82
N ILE A 162 -0.62 -3.73 -13.07
CA ILE A 162 -1.98 -3.89 -13.61
C ILE A 162 -2.26 -2.80 -14.64
N ALA A 163 -1.99 -1.54 -14.32
CA ALA A 163 -2.22 -0.43 -15.24
C ALA A 163 -1.40 -0.61 -16.54
N LYS A 164 -0.15 -1.09 -16.43
CA LYS A 164 0.71 -1.38 -17.58
C LYS A 164 0.16 -2.53 -18.42
N GLU A 165 -0.36 -3.58 -17.79
CA GLU A 165 -0.96 -4.72 -18.48
C GLU A 165 -2.27 -4.34 -19.18
N GLN A 166 -3.12 -3.54 -18.53
CA GLN A 166 -4.31 -2.95 -19.15
C GLN A 166 -3.94 -2.08 -20.36
N ASN A 167 -2.93 -1.23 -20.23
CA ASN A 167 -2.45 -0.40 -21.34
C ASN A 167 -1.92 -1.27 -22.50
N ARG A 168 -1.23 -2.37 -22.19
CA ARG A 168 -0.75 -3.32 -23.21
C ARG A 168 -1.91 -4.03 -23.91
N ASN A 169 -2.93 -4.47 -23.17
CA ASN A 169 -4.13 -5.06 -23.76
C ASN A 169 -4.88 -4.06 -24.64
N MET A 170 -5.01 -2.80 -24.21
CA MET A 170 -5.58 -1.74 -25.04
C MET A 170 -4.77 -1.51 -26.32
N LEU A 171 -3.43 -1.58 -26.25
CA LEU A 171 -2.58 -1.46 -27.43
C LEU A 171 -2.75 -2.64 -28.39
N LEU A 172 -2.94 -3.86 -27.88
CA LEU A 172 -3.24 -5.04 -28.69
C LEU A 172 -4.62 -4.93 -29.36
N LEU A 173 -5.62 -4.44 -28.63
CA LEU A 173 -6.97 -4.16 -29.16
C LEU A 173 -6.93 -3.08 -30.25
N ASN A 174 -6.15 -2.01 -30.07
CA ASN A 174 -5.96 -1.01 -31.13
C ASN A 174 -5.24 -1.59 -32.35
N LYS A 175 -4.23 -2.43 -32.14
CA LYS A 175 -3.53 -3.11 -33.23
C LYS A 175 -4.46 -4.03 -34.03
N SER A 176 -5.38 -4.74 -33.36
CA SER A 176 -6.38 -5.57 -34.05
C SER A 176 -7.42 -4.74 -34.78
N ALA A 177 -7.88 -3.63 -34.20
CA ALA A 177 -8.80 -2.70 -34.88
C ALA A 177 -8.19 -2.15 -36.18
N VAL A 178 -6.94 -1.69 -36.14
CA VAL A 178 -6.21 -1.23 -37.34
C VAL A 178 -6.09 -2.34 -38.38
N PHE A 179 -5.83 -3.59 -37.97
CA PHE A 179 -5.77 -4.73 -38.88
C PHE A 179 -7.11 -5.01 -39.59
N VAL A 180 -8.23 -4.99 -38.86
CA VAL A 180 -9.56 -5.20 -39.42
C VAL A 180 -9.92 -4.09 -40.41
N THR A 181 -9.70 -2.83 -40.03
CA THR A 181 -9.95 -1.68 -40.90
C THR A 181 -9.11 -1.75 -42.19
N ALA A 182 -7.86 -2.17 -42.10
CA ALA A 182 -7.01 -2.40 -43.26
C ALA A 182 -7.58 -3.50 -44.18
N LEU A 183 -8.08 -4.61 -43.62
CA LEU A 183 -8.70 -5.68 -44.41
C LEU A 183 -9.97 -5.19 -45.13
N THR A 184 -10.79 -4.39 -44.47
CA THR A 184 -12.01 -3.80 -45.09
C THR A 184 -11.67 -2.86 -46.23
N LEU A 185 -10.67 -1.98 -46.04
CA LEU A 185 -10.19 -1.06 -47.08
C LEU A 185 -9.64 -1.79 -48.32
N VAL A 186 -9.03 -2.96 -48.13
CA VAL A 186 -8.55 -3.82 -49.21
C VAL A 186 -9.70 -4.55 -49.92
N TYR A 187 -10.62 -5.11 -49.15
CA TYR A 187 -11.68 -5.96 -49.66
C TYR A 187 -12.79 -5.17 -50.36
N ALA A 188 -13.19 -4.02 -49.80
CA ALA A 188 -14.33 -3.23 -50.29
C ALA A 188 -14.26 -2.85 -51.78
N PRO A 189 -13.15 -2.26 -52.29
CA PRO A 189 -13.07 -1.93 -53.71
C PRO A 189 -12.94 -3.17 -54.60
N ALA A 190 -12.29 -4.24 -54.12
CA ALA A 190 -12.17 -5.49 -54.86
C ALA A 190 -13.55 -6.15 -55.05
N SER A 191 -14.38 -6.16 -54.02
CA SER A 191 -15.77 -6.61 -54.09
C SER A 191 -16.62 -5.73 -54.99
N PHE A 192 -16.42 -4.41 -55.00
CA PHE A 192 -17.14 -3.51 -55.90
C PHE A 192 -16.86 -3.83 -57.37
N ILE A 193 -15.58 -4.02 -57.73
CA ILE A 193 -15.17 -4.43 -59.09
C ILE A 193 -15.75 -5.82 -59.42
N ALA A 194 -15.64 -6.79 -58.51
CA ALA A 194 -16.17 -8.13 -58.75
C ALA A 194 -17.68 -8.12 -59.05
N THR A 195 -18.46 -7.31 -58.32
CA THR A 195 -19.90 -7.16 -58.56
C THR A 195 -20.19 -6.43 -59.88
N PHE A 196 -19.50 -5.32 -60.14
CA PHE A 196 -19.72 -4.51 -61.36
C PHE A 196 -19.44 -5.31 -62.65
N PHE A 197 -18.36 -6.09 -62.66
CA PHE A 197 -17.97 -6.91 -63.80
C PHE A 197 -18.67 -8.27 -63.83
N GLY A 198 -19.03 -8.84 -62.67
CA GLY A 198 -19.77 -10.10 -62.58
C GLY A 198 -21.19 -10.03 -63.17
N MET A 199 -21.83 -8.86 -63.12
CA MET A 199 -23.17 -8.64 -63.69
C MET A 199 -23.20 -8.39 -65.20
N ASN A 200 -22.09 -7.92 -65.80
CA ASN A 200 -22.08 -7.46 -67.20
C ASN A 200 -21.37 -8.43 -68.17
N PHE A 201 -20.48 -9.31 -67.70
CA PHE A 201 -19.64 -10.13 -68.58
C PHE A 201 -20.13 -11.57 -68.83
N PHE A 202 -21.01 -12.09 -67.97
CA PHE A 202 -21.58 -13.43 -68.08
C PHE A 202 -23.05 -13.33 -68.49
N ALA A 203 -23.33 -13.32 -69.79
CA ALA A 203 -24.68 -13.44 -70.32
C ALA A 203 -24.96 -14.92 -70.66
N MET A 204 -26.05 -15.47 -70.13
CA MET A 204 -26.53 -16.82 -70.45
C MET A 204 -27.36 -16.74 -71.73
N ASP A 205 -26.87 -17.32 -72.83
CA ASP A 205 -27.60 -17.38 -74.09
C ASP A 205 -28.77 -18.38 -73.98
N GLN A 206 -30.00 -17.87 -74.01
CA GLN A 206 -31.24 -18.64 -73.78
C GLN A 206 -31.53 -19.68 -74.87
N GLY A 207 -30.86 -19.61 -76.03
CA GLY A 207 -31.10 -20.53 -77.15
C GLY A 207 -30.29 -21.83 -77.14
N ASN A 208 -29.14 -21.88 -76.46
CA ASN A 208 -28.17 -22.99 -76.61
C ASN A 208 -27.53 -23.50 -75.30
N SER A 209 -27.99 -23.01 -74.14
CA SER A 209 -27.53 -23.47 -72.82
C SER A 209 -25.99 -23.45 -72.64
N ARG A 210 -25.30 -22.52 -73.32
CA ARG A 210 -23.85 -22.35 -73.22
C ARG A 210 -23.54 -20.99 -72.62
N ILE A 211 -22.67 -21.00 -71.62
CA ILE A 211 -22.13 -19.78 -71.00
C ILE A 211 -21.14 -19.19 -72.00
N VAL A 212 -21.50 -18.07 -72.64
CA VAL A 212 -20.61 -17.38 -73.59
C VAL A 212 -19.88 -16.27 -72.82
N ALA A 213 -18.59 -16.46 -72.60
CA ALA A 213 -17.74 -15.42 -72.03
C ALA A 213 -17.42 -14.36 -73.10
N THR A 214 -17.75 -13.09 -72.84
CA THR A 214 -17.48 -11.97 -73.75
C THR A 214 -15.95 -11.76 -73.92
N PRO A 215 -15.41 -11.53 -75.13
CA PRO A 215 -13.97 -11.45 -75.39
C PRO A 215 -13.22 -10.27 -74.73
N MET A 216 -13.92 -9.35 -74.04
CA MET A 216 -13.36 -8.20 -73.33
C MET A 216 -12.81 -8.52 -71.91
N ILE A 217 -12.61 -9.81 -71.58
CA ILE A 217 -12.17 -10.25 -70.24
C ILE A 217 -10.79 -9.69 -69.81
N TRP A 218 -10.01 -9.19 -70.77
CA TRP A 218 -8.76 -8.47 -70.50
C TRP A 218 -8.95 -7.20 -69.65
N ILE A 219 -10.09 -6.51 -69.76
CA ILE A 219 -10.39 -5.32 -68.97
C ILE A 219 -10.57 -5.69 -67.49
N TYR A 220 -11.15 -6.86 -67.21
CA TYR A 220 -11.25 -7.38 -65.85
C TYR A 220 -9.86 -7.59 -65.23
N LEU A 221 -8.92 -8.15 -66.00
CA LEU A 221 -7.54 -8.42 -65.57
C LEU A 221 -6.76 -7.12 -65.30
N VAL A 222 -6.91 -6.12 -66.17
CA VAL A 222 -6.28 -4.80 -65.99
C VAL A 222 -6.89 -4.05 -64.80
N ALA A 223 -8.21 -4.09 -64.65
CA ALA A 223 -8.91 -3.43 -63.54
C ALA A 223 -8.56 -4.08 -62.18
N THR A 224 -8.50 -5.41 -62.11
CA THR A 224 -8.07 -6.11 -60.88
C THR A 224 -6.61 -5.81 -60.57
N LEU A 225 -5.70 -5.84 -61.54
CA LEU A 225 -4.28 -5.54 -61.30
C LEU A 225 -4.08 -4.08 -60.85
N GLY A 226 -4.74 -3.13 -61.51
CA GLY A 226 -4.69 -1.71 -61.17
C GLY A 226 -5.23 -1.43 -59.77
N LEU A 227 -6.33 -2.08 -59.39
CA LEU A 227 -6.88 -1.94 -58.05
C LEU A 227 -5.97 -2.60 -57.00
N THR A 228 -5.37 -3.76 -57.28
CA THR A 228 -4.43 -4.42 -56.36
C THR A 228 -3.23 -3.51 -56.07
N MET A 229 -2.68 -2.87 -57.12
CA MET A 229 -1.62 -1.86 -57.02
C MET A 229 -2.07 -0.63 -56.21
N ALA A 230 -3.27 -0.10 -56.48
CA ALA A 230 -3.82 1.03 -55.72
C ALA A 230 -4.02 0.69 -54.24
N THR A 231 -4.41 -0.55 -53.94
CA THR A 231 -4.63 -1.02 -52.57
C THR A 231 -3.30 -1.17 -51.81
N VAL A 232 -2.29 -1.76 -52.45
CA VAL A 232 -0.92 -1.86 -51.87
C VAL A 232 -0.33 -0.46 -51.68
N ALA A 233 -0.51 0.44 -52.66
CA ALA A 233 -0.07 1.82 -52.54
C ALA A 233 -0.80 2.56 -51.41
N PHE A 234 -2.11 2.40 -51.27
CA PHE A 234 -2.89 3.01 -50.20
C PHE A 234 -2.48 2.48 -48.82
N TYR A 235 -2.22 1.18 -48.70
CA TYR A 235 -1.70 0.58 -47.47
C TYR A 235 -0.30 1.13 -47.11
N TYR A 236 0.61 1.20 -48.08
CA TYR A 236 1.94 1.78 -47.85
C TYR A 236 1.87 3.27 -47.50
N LEU A 237 0.96 4.02 -48.12
CA LEU A 237 0.70 5.41 -47.78
C LEU A 237 0.15 5.51 -46.36
N LEU A 238 -0.84 4.71 -45.97
CA LEU A 238 -1.39 4.71 -44.61
C LEU A 238 -0.34 4.40 -43.55
N VAL A 239 0.48 3.36 -43.74
CA VAL A 239 1.53 3.00 -42.78
C VAL A 239 2.61 4.09 -42.68
N ARG A 240 2.96 4.73 -43.81
CA ARG A 240 3.95 5.82 -43.84
C ARG A 240 3.40 7.14 -43.32
N TYR A 241 2.12 7.41 -43.54
CA TYR A 241 1.44 8.56 -42.97
C TYR A 241 1.10 8.34 -41.51
N ASP A 242 0.91 7.12 -41.01
CA ASP A 242 0.71 6.87 -39.58
C ASP A 242 1.91 7.39 -38.77
N GLU A 243 3.16 7.20 -39.20
CA GLU A 243 4.29 7.83 -38.48
C GLU A 243 4.26 9.38 -38.49
N ILE A 244 3.83 9.98 -39.60
CA ILE A 244 3.83 11.44 -39.80
C ILE A 244 2.63 12.08 -39.08
N LEU A 245 1.47 11.44 -39.18
CA LEU A 245 0.18 11.84 -38.64
C LEU A 245 0.15 11.56 -37.13
N PHE A 246 0.79 10.50 -36.63
CA PHE A 246 1.01 10.31 -35.19
C PHE A 246 2.01 11.32 -34.61
N ARG A 247 3.00 11.79 -35.38
CA ARG A 247 3.84 12.94 -34.98
C ARG A 247 3.10 14.27 -35.02
N LEU A 248 2.08 14.42 -35.87
CA LEU A 248 1.30 15.65 -36.02
C LEU A 248 0.11 15.72 -35.05
N LEU A 249 -0.56 14.58 -34.80
CA LEU A 249 -1.70 14.42 -33.90
C LEU A 249 -1.32 13.97 -32.49
N ALA A 250 -0.06 13.61 -32.22
CA ALA A 250 0.40 13.61 -30.84
C ALA A 250 0.24 15.04 -30.34
N PRO A 251 -0.74 15.34 -29.45
CA PRO A 251 -0.72 16.62 -28.79
C PRO A 251 0.66 16.71 -28.17
N ARG A 252 1.36 17.81 -28.42
CA ARG A 252 2.40 18.25 -27.50
C ARG A 252 1.67 18.42 -26.17
N VAL A 253 1.54 17.34 -25.41
CA VAL A 253 1.53 17.45 -23.97
C VAL A 253 2.81 18.22 -23.70
N PRO A 254 2.70 19.49 -23.25
CA PRO A 254 3.88 20.11 -22.74
C PRO A 254 4.42 19.11 -21.72
N LYS A 255 5.73 18.92 -21.69
CA LYS A 255 6.39 18.35 -20.51
C LYS A 255 6.20 19.37 -19.37
N LEU A 256 4.96 19.67 -19.01
CA LEU A 256 4.58 20.46 -17.88
C LEU A 256 4.77 19.52 -16.70
N ALA A 257 6.01 19.46 -16.21
CA ALA A 257 6.40 19.41 -14.81
C ALA A 257 5.57 18.58 -13.80
N ILE A 258 4.79 17.57 -14.20
CA ILE A 258 4.02 16.70 -13.30
C ILE A 258 4.95 15.70 -12.58
N GLY A 259 6.21 15.58 -13.02
CA GLY A 259 7.25 14.79 -12.32
C GLY A 259 7.89 15.49 -11.12
N HIS A 260 7.85 16.82 -11.03
CA HIS A 260 8.50 17.58 -9.93
C HIS A 260 7.51 18.09 -8.89
N GLY A 261 6.23 18.30 -9.24
CA GLY A 261 5.20 18.78 -8.30
C GLY A 261 4.72 17.71 -7.31
N LEU A 262 4.59 16.45 -7.73
CA LEU A 262 4.09 15.36 -6.88
C LEU A 262 5.13 14.84 -5.87
N ARG A 263 6.43 14.88 -6.20
CA ARG A 263 7.51 14.63 -5.21
C ARG A 263 7.60 15.74 -4.16
N ASN A 264 7.31 16.98 -4.53
CA ASN A 264 7.30 18.09 -3.59
C ASN A 264 6.03 18.13 -2.72
N LEU A 265 4.91 17.53 -3.17
CA LEU A 265 3.70 17.38 -2.37
C LEU A 265 3.82 16.30 -1.29
N THR A 266 4.47 15.17 -1.58
CA THR A 266 4.76 14.15 -0.55
C THR A 266 5.80 14.62 0.47
N GLN A 267 6.75 15.49 0.07
CA GLN A 267 7.64 16.18 1.01
C GLN A 267 6.94 17.32 1.77
N ARG A 268 5.99 18.03 1.18
CA ARG A 268 5.25 19.09 1.89
C ARG A 268 4.37 18.54 3.01
N PHE A 269 3.75 17.37 2.85
CA PHE A 269 2.94 16.76 3.91
C PHE A 269 3.75 16.14 5.06
N THR A 270 5.03 15.82 4.83
CA THR A 270 5.95 15.38 5.90
C THR A 270 6.55 16.59 6.64
N ASN A 271 6.91 17.66 5.91
CA ASN A 271 7.47 18.86 6.52
C ASN A 271 6.44 19.71 7.28
N THR A 272 5.17 19.78 6.86
CA THR A 272 4.14 20.49 7.65
C THR A 272 3.77 19.77 8.94
N ARG A 273 3.90 18.43 9.00
CA ARG A 273 3.72 17.68 10.24
C ARG A 273 4.87 17.90 11.21
N GLN A 274 6.11 17.98 10.69
CA GLN A 274 7.30 18.24 11.48
C GLN A 274 7.40 19.71 11.94
N ALA A 275 6.89 20.68 11.16
CA ALA A 275 6.81 22.08 11.57
C ALA A 275 5.69 22.34 12.61
N ALA A 276 4.58 21.59 12.56
CA ALA A 276 3.53 21.65 13.58
C ALA A 276 4.01 21.08 14.93
N ASP A 277 4.84 20.03 14.92
CA ASP A 277 5.43 19.47 16.16
C ASP A 277 6.50 20.40 16.77
N ILE A 278 7.26 21.13 15.94
CA ILE A 278 8.27 22.10 16.44
C ILE A 278 7.61 23.38 16.98
N GLN A 279 6.50 23.86 16.38
CA GLN A 279 5.77 25.01 16.93
C GLN A 279 5.03 24.69 18.24
N LEU A 280 4.59 23.44 18.45
CA LEU A 280 4.00 23.02 19.73
C LEU A 280 5.04 22.84 20.85
N GLN A 281 6.32 22.64 20.52
CA GLN A 281 7.42 22.65 21.49
C GLN A 281 7.97 24.05 21.81
N GLY A 282 7.75 25.05 20.96
CA GLY A 282 8.15 26.45 21.21
C GLY A 282 7.13 27.29 22.00
N ILE A 283 5.89 26.82 22.14
CA ILE A 283 4.81 27.50 22.90
C ILE A 283 4.66 26.91 24.32
N MET A 284 5.48 25.91 24.67
CA MET A 284 5.50 25.29 25.99
C MET A 284 6.89 25.43 26.65
N VAL A 285 7.43 26.65 26.62
CA VAL A 285 8.48 27.16 27.52
C VAL A 285 8.00 28.48 28.10
#